data_AF-C8WZL8-F1
#
_entry.id   AF-C8WZL8-F1
#
_cell.length_a   1.000
_cell.length_b   1.000
_cell.length_c   1.000
_cell.angle_alpha   90.00
_cell.angle_beta   90.00
_cell.angle_gamma   90.00
#
_symmetry.space_group_name_H-M   'P 1'
#
loop_
_entity.id
_entity.type
_entity.pdbx_description
1 polymer ?
#
loop_
_entity_poly.entity_id
_entity_poly.type
_entity_poly.pdbx_seq_one_letter_code
_entity_poly.pdbx_strand_id
1 'polypeptide(L)'
;MAGIFTAGDIVEAAIQVETKGESFYKRVAGKAANEQVRDLFLYLGGEEIKHRETFQGLLQRVGQFELPAWSTDQEYQEYLESLVESHILFGDGLGDTILTHMQSEAEALRFAMGFEKDTILFFMEMRELVPESEKRFVQECIEEERDHLRKLRTMLKSL
;
A
#
# COMPACT_ATOMS: atom_id res chain seq x y z
N MET A 1 -2.91 3.86 -15.89
CA MET A 1 -3.42 5.14 -15.29
C MET A 1 -2.92 6.33 -16.11
N ALA A 2 -3.15 7.59 -15.72
CA ALA A 2 -2.29 8.67 -16.24
C ALA A 2 -0.85 8.40 -15.77
N GLY A 3 0.15 8.65 -16.61
CA GLY A 3 1.55 8.38 -16.27
C GLY A 3 2.01 9.19 -15.05
N ILE A 4 3.06 8.70 -14.38
CA ILE A 4 3.65 9.36 -13.21
C ILE A 4 4.70 10.36 -13.70
N PHE A 5 4.41 11.66 -13.60
CA PHE A 5 5.28 12.71 -14.13
C PHE A 5 5.82 13.65 -13.05
N THR A 6 5.18 13.68 -11.88
CA THR A 6 5.51 14.56 -10.75
C THR A 6 5.59 13.79 -9.43
N ALA A 7 6.21 14.41 -8.42
CA ALA A 7 6.12 13.90 -7.05
C ALA A 7 4.68 13.92 -6.51
N GLY A 8 3.78 14.71 -7.09
CA GLY A 8 2.35 14.68 -6.77
C GLY A 8 1.70 13.37 -7.22
N ASP A 9 1.95 12.96 -8.47
CA ASP A 9 1.33 11.76 -9.06
C ASP A 9 1.67 10.48 -8.27
N ILE A 10 2.93 10.34 -7.83
CA ILE A 10 3.36 9.19 -7.02
C ILE A 10 2.70 9.20 -5.63
N VAL A 11 2.51 10.37 -5.03
CA VAL A 11 1.82 10.51 -3.73
C VAL A 11 0.33 10.22 -3.89
N GLU A 12 -0.29 10.63 -4.99
CA GLU A 12 -1.68 10.29 -5.30
C GLU A 12 -1.87 8.78 -5.46
N ALA A 13 -0.94 8.11 -6.13
CA ALA A 13 -0.93 6.65 -6.19
C ALA A 13 -0.82 6.03 -4.79
N ALA A 14 0.04 6.55 -3.90
CA ALA A 14 0.12 6.10 -2.50
C ALA A 14 -1.21 6.28 -1.74
N ILE A 15 -1.87 7.43 -1.88
CA ILE A 15 -3.20 7.67 -1.28
C ILE A 15 -4.23 6.65 -1.76
N GLN A 16 -4.16 6.25 -3.04
CA GLN A 16 -5.05 5.24 -3.60
C GLN A 16 -4.73 3.82 -3.10
N VAL A 17 -3.44 3.47 -2.92
CA VAL A 17 -3.01 2.21 -2.28
C VAL A 17 -3.68 2.09 -0.91
N GLU A 18 -3.46 3.08 -0.04
CA GLU A 18 -3.96 3.11 1.34
C GLU A 18 -5.50 3.07 1.41
N THR A 19 -6.17 3.80 0.51
CA THR A 19 -7.63 3.81 0.45
C THR A 19 -8.19 2.43 0.10
N LYS A 20 -7.52 1.72 -0.80
CA LYS A 20 -7.91 0.37 -1.18
C LYS A 20 -7.54 -0.65 -0.11
N GLY A 21 -6.40 -0.49 0.56
CA GLY A 21 -5.98 -1.32 1.69
C GLY A 21 -6.96 -1.24 2.85
N GLU A 22 -7.35 -0.02 3.26
CA GLU A 22 -8.42 0.22 4.25
C GLU A 22 -9.71 -0.55 3.90
N SER A 23 -10.18 -0.40 2.66
CA SER A 23 -11.41 -1.04 2.18
C SER A 23 -11.29 -2.58 2.19
N PHE A 24 -10.15 -3.09 1.74
CA PHE A 24 -9.85 -4.51 1.75
C PHE A 24 -9.88 -5.06 3.18
N TYR A 25 -9.14 -4.46 4.11
CA TYR A 25 -9.05 -4.93 5.49
C TYR A 25 -10.39 -4.86 6.23
N LYS A 26 -11.17 -3.79 6.06
CA LYS A 26 -12.52 -3.70 6.62
C LYS A 26 -13.44 -4.82 6.13
N ARG A 27 -13.34 -5.19 4.85
CA ARG A 27 -14.16 -6.27 4.26
C ARG A 27 -13.74 -7.65 4.74
N VAL A 28 -12.44 -7.91 4.90
CA VAL A 28 -11.96 -9.16 5.49
C VAL A 28 -12.42 -9.27 6.94
N ALA A 29 -12.25 -8.21 7.73
CA ALA A 29 -12.70 -8.18 9.12
C ALA A 29 -14.20 -8.50 9.26
N GLY A 30 -15.05 -7.97 8.37
CA GLY A 30 -16.49 -8.25 8.37
C GLY A 30 -16.86 -9.71 8.03
N LYS A 31 -15.94 -10.50 7.47
CA LYS A 31 -16.13 -11.91 7.11
C LYS A 31 -15.38 -12.88 8.03
N ALA A 32 -14.45 -12.40 8.85
CA ALA A 32 -13.65 -13.23 9.73
C ALA A 32 -14.50 -13.88 10.83
N ALA A 33 -14.29 -15.17 11.05
CA ALA A 33 -14.97 -15.95 12.09
C ALA A 33 -14.16 -15.96 13.40
N ASN A 34 -12.84 -15.95 13.29
CA ASN A 34 -11.91 -15.84 14.41
C ASN A 34 -11.80 -14.37 14.85
N GLU A 35 -12.07 -14.13 16.12
CA GLU A 35 -12.01 -12.81 16.74
C GLU A 35 -10.63 -12.16 16.63
N GLN A 36 -9.55 -12.92 16.83
CA GLN A 36 -8.19 -12.39 16.74
C GLN A 36 -7.83 -11.97 15.30
N VAL A 37 -8.31 -12.72 14.31
CA VAL A 37 -8.13 -12.38 12.89
C VAL A 37 -8.91 -11.11 12.56
N ARG A 38 -10.17 -11.03 12.99
CA ARG A 38 -11.01 -9.83 12.83
C ARG A 38 -10.34 -8.60 13.43
N ASP A 39 -9.88 -8.70 14.68
CA ASP A 39 -9.29 -7.58 15.40
C ASP A 39 -7.97 -7.13 14.76
N LEU A 40 -7.15 -8.06 14.25
CA LEU A 40 -5.96 -7.73 13.48
C LEU A 40 -6.31 -6.95 12.21
N PHE A 41 -7.31 -7.39 11.43
CA PHE A 41 -7.69 -6.68 10.21
C PHE A 41 -8.36 -5.33 10.48
N LEU A 42 -9.10 -5.17 11.59
CA LEU A 42 -9.60 -3.87 12.02
C LEU A 42 -8.47 -2.93 12.42
N TYR A 43 -7.45 -3.44 13.13
CA TYR A 43 -6.26 -2.68 13.45
C TYR A 43 -5.54 -2.21 12.19
N LEU A 44 -5.23 -3.11 11.26
CA LEU A 44 -4.56 -2.77 10.00
C LEU A 44 -5.34 -1.72 9.20
N GLY A 45 -6.65 -1.91 9.01
CA GLY A 45 -7.48 -0.91 8.33
C GLY A 45 -7.54 0.46 9.03
N GLY A 46 -7.21 0.52 10.33
CA GLY A 46 -7.04 1.79 11.05
C GLY A 46 -5.69 2.45 10.81
N GLU A 47 -4.63 1.67 10.60
CA GLU A 47 -3.29 2.17 10.28
C GLU A 47 -3.27 2.79 8.86
N GLU A 48 -3.91 2.13 7.88
CA GLU A 48 -4.04 2.65 6.49
C GLU A 48 -4.70 4.05 6.43
N ILE A 49 -5.63 4.33 7.36
CA ILE A 49 -6.25 5.65 7.46
C ILE A 49 -5.20 6.70 7.85
N LYS A 50 -4.31 6.38 8.79
CA LYS A 50 -3.24 7.29 9.25
C LYS A 50 -2.19 7.48 8.17
N HIS A 51 -1.84 6.43 7.43
CA HIS A 51 -0.93 6.51 6.28
C HIS A 51 -1.51 7.38 5.18
N ARG A 52 -2.80 7.19 4.84
CA ARG A 52 -3.49 8.06 3.89
C ARG A 52 -3.47 9.53 4.33
N GLU A 53 -3.75 9.82 5.59
CA GLU A 53 -3.69 11.19 6.13
C GLU A 53 -2.28 11.78 6.02
N THR A 54 -1.26 10.96 6.30
CA THR A 54 0.15 11.33 6.13
C THR A 54 0.46 11.69 4.67
N PHE A 55 0.03 10.87 3.71
CA PHE A 55 0.25 11.13 2.29
C PHE A 55 -0.59 12.29 1.75
N GLN A 56 -1.81 12.51 2.25
CA GLN A 56 -2.60 13.70 1.93
C GLN A 56 -1.90 14.99 2.40
N GLY A 57 -1.31 14.96 3.59
CA GLY A 57 -0.48 16.06 4.08
C GLY A 57 0.77 16.25 3.23
N LEU A 58 1.42 15.16 2.80
CA LEU A 58 2.58 15.18 1.93
C LEU A 58 2.25 15.80 0.56
N LEU A 59 1.13 15.41 -0.05
CA LEU A 59 0.68 15.92 -1.36
C LEU A 59 0.59 17.45 -1.37
N GLN A 60 0.08 18.04 -0.29
CA GLN A 60 -0.02 19.50 -0.15
C GLN A 60 1.36 20.20 -0.13
N ARG A 61 2.42 19.50 0.29
CA ARG A 61 3.79 20.03 0.35
C ARG A 61 4.59 19.80 -0.93
N VAL A 62 4.27 18.74 -1.68
CA VAL A 62 5.09 18.31 -2.83
C VAL A 62 4.40 18.37 -4.19
N GLY A 63 3.10 18.69 -4.26
CA GLY A 63 2.27 18.47 -5.45
C GLY A 63 2.71 19.15 -6.77
N GLN A 64 3.71 20.04 -6.76
CA GLN A 64 4.31 20.62 -7.98
C GLN A 64 5.82 20.35 -8.09
N PHE A 65 6.38 19.50 -7.23
CA PHE A 65 7.80 19.17 -7.26
C PHE A 65 8.07 18.23 -8.44
N GLU A 66 8.96 18.66 -9.33
CA GLU A 66 9.43 17.85 -10.45
C GLU A 66 10.22 16.65 -9.94
N LEU A 67 10.05 15.51 -10.61
CA LEU A 67 10.81 14.32 -10.29
C LEU A 67 12.31 14.54 -10.57
N PRO A 68 13.21 13.82 -9.88
CA PRO A 68 14.63 13.87 -10.18
C PRO A 68 14.94 13.60 -11.66
N ALA A 69 15.92 14.28 -12.24
CA ALA A 69 16.24 14.14 -13.68
C ALA A 69 16.63 12.70 -14.10
N TRP A 70 17.11 11.87 -13.16
CA TRP A 70 17.42 10.47 -13.43
C TRP A 70 16.17 9.59 -13.54
N SER A 71 15.04 9.98 -12.93
CA SER A 71 13.80 9.20 -12.94
C SER A 71 12.93 9.48 -14.16
N THR A 72 13.37 10.36 -15.07
CA THR A 72 12.72 10.60 -16.37
C THR A 72 13.28 9.69 -17.46
N ASP A 73 14.18 8.76 -17.11
CA ASP A 73 14.59 7.69 -18.01
C ASP A 73 13.39 6.79 -18.34
N GLN A 74 13.22 6.46 -19.62
CA GLN A 74 12.05 5.72 -20.10
C GLN A 74 11.93 4.35 -19.44
N GLU A 75 13.03 3.62 -19.24
CA GLU A 75 12.99 2.28 -18.64
C GLU A 75 12.55 2.37 -17.18
N TYR A 76 12.96 3.42 -16.47
CA TYR A 76 12.54 3.64 -15.08
C TYR A 76 11.06 4.04 -14.98
N GLN A 77 10.56 4.88 -15.90
CA GLN A 77 9.14 5.22 -15.96
C GLN A 77 8.27 3.99 -16.25
N GLU A 78 8.65 3.18 -17.23
CA GLU A 78 7.96 1.93 -17.55
C GLU A 78 7.97 0.94 -16.37
N TYR A 79 9.08 0.87 -15.63
CA TYR A 79 9.17 0.10 -14.38
C TYR A 79 8.20 0.61 -13.31
N LEU A 80 8.16 1.93 -13.05
CA LEU A 80 7.26 2.51 -12.06
C LEU A 80 5.79 2.30 -12.41
N GLU A 81 5.42 2.50 -13.68
CA GLU A 81 4.08 2.23 -14.17
C GLU A 81 3.73 0.75 -13.98
N SER A 82 4.63 -0.16 -14.37
CA SER A 82 4.44 -1.60 -14.19
C SER A 82 4.31 -1.98 -12.71
N LEU A 83 5.08 -1.35 -11.83
CA LEU A 83 5.02 -1.58 -10.38
C LEU A 83 3.64 -1.20 -9.83
N VAL A 84 3.12 -0.03 -10.20
CA VAL A 84 1.81 0.44 -9.74
C VAL A 84 0.68 -0.38 -10.36
N GLU A 85 0.73 -0.71 -11.65
CA GLU A 85 -0.33 -1.45 -12.33
C GLU A 85 -0.38 -2.94 -11.93
N SER A 86 0.78 -3.54 -11.61
CA SER A 86 0.85 -4.93 -11.13
C SER A 86 0.59 -5.09 -9.64
N HIS A 87 0.59 -3.99 -8.88
CA HIS A 87 0.28 -4.02 -7.45
C HIS A 87 -1.12 -4.63 -7.23
N ILE A 88 -1.22 -5.54 -6.26
CA ILE A 88 -2.36 -6.45 -6.11
C ILE A 88 -3.74 -5.77 -5.95
N LEU A 89 -3.76 -4.53 -5.44
CA LEU A 89 -4.98 -3.72 -5.29
C LEU A 89 -5.31 -2.84 -6.52
N PHE A 90 -4.39 -2.65 -7.46
CA PHE A 90 -4.64 -1.90 -8.69
C PHE A 90 -5.07 -2.77 -9.86
N GLY A 91 -4.66 -4.04 -9.89
CA GLY A 91 -5.11 -4.98 -10.92
C GLY A 91 -6.64 -5.10 -10.97
N ASP A 92 -7.21 -4.98 -12.17
CA ASP A 92 -8.64 -4.96 -12.55
C ASP A 92 -9.61 -5.78 -11.65
N GLY A 93 -9.96 -5.25 -10.48
CA GLY A 93 -10.88 -5.92 -9.55
C GLY A 93 -10.34 -7.20 -8.91
N LEU A 94 -9.01 -7.41 -8.89
CA LEU A 94 -8.37 -8.57 -8.26
C LEU A 94 -8.69 -8.64 -6.76
N GLY A 95 -8.62 -7.52 -6.05
CA GLY A 95 -9.01 -7.46 -4.63
C GLY A 95 -10.48 -7.85 -4.38
N ASP A 96 -11.40 -7.43 -5.26
CA ASP A 96 -12.82 -7.80 -5.18
C ASP A 96 -13.07 -9.28 -5.49
N THR A 97 -12.42 -9.76 -6.54
CA THR A 97 -12.48 -11.16 -6.97
C THR A 97 -11.96 -12.06 -5.86
N ILE A 98 -10.82 -11.71 -5.27
CA ILE A 98 -10.20 -12.48 -4.21
C ILE A 98 -11.07 -12.48 -2.96
N LEU A 99 -11.63 -11.34 -2.55
CA LEU A 99 -12.59 -11.31 -1.43
C LEU A 99 -13.86 -12.12 -1.69
N THR A 100 -14.25 -12.32 -2.94
CA THR A 100 -15.41 -13.13 -3.33
C THR A 100 -15.10 -14.63 -3.28
N HIS A 101 -13.88 -15.02 -3.64
CA HIS A 101 -13.44 -16.41 -3.72
C HIS A 101 -12.63 -16.90 -2.52
N MET A 102 -12.34 -16.04 -1.54
CA MET A 102 -11.58 -16.38 -0.34
C MET A 102 -12.30 -17.47 0.48
N GLN A 103 -11.66 -18.62 0.64
CA GLN A 103 -12.24 -19.79 1.30
C GLN A 103 -11.84 -19.91 2.77
N SER A 104 -10.77 -19.23 3.19
CA SER A 104 -10.27 -19.31 4.57
C SER A 104 -9.59 -18.04 5.05
N GLU A 105 -9.54 -17.88 6.38
CA GLU A 105 -8.78 -16.81 7.04
C GLU A 105 -7.28 -16.91 6.75
N ALA A 106 -6.78 -18.13 6.57
CA ALA A 106 -5.39 -18.37 6.21
C ALA A 106 -5.07 -17.83 4.81
N GLU A 107 -5.98 -17.97 3.85
CA GLU A 107 -5.86 -17.32 2.53
C GLU A 107 -5.90 -15.80 2.64
N ALA A 108 -6.80 -15.26 3.47
CA ALA A 108 -6.90 -13.82 3.75
C ALA A 108 -5.57 -13.24 4.23
N LEU A 109 -4.95 -13.89 5.22
CA LEU A 109 -3.67 -13.48 5.78
C LEU A 109 -2.54 -13.55 4.75
N ARG A 110 -2.48 -14.62 3.93
CA ARG A 110 -1.46 -14.72 2.88
C ARG A 110 -1.62 -13.65 1.81
N PHE A 111 -2.86 -13.32 1.45
CA PHE A 111 -3.14 -12.26 0.52
C PHE A 111 -2.73 -10.89 1.10
N ALA A 112 -3.12 -10.61 2.34
CA ALA A 112 -2.70 -9.40 3.05
C ALA A 112 -1.17 -9.28 3.09
N MET A 113 -0.45 -10.37 3.39
CA MET A 113 1.02 -10.37 3.33
C MET A 113 1.55 -10.09 1.92
N GLY A 114 0.83 -10.49 0.87
CA GLY A 114 1.12 -10.13 -0.52
C GLY A 114 1.02 -8.62 -0.73
N PHE A 115 -0.13 -8.07 -0.36
CA PHE A 115 -0.40 -6.63 -0.39
C PHE A 115 0.68 -5.82 0.33
N GLU A 116 0.98 -6.13 1.59
CA GLU A 116 2.01 -5.42 2.37
C GLU A 116 3.38 -5.37 1.66
N LYS A 117 3.78 -6.47 1.02
CA LYS A 117 5.07 -6.51 0.29
C LYS A 117 5.07 -5.61 -0.93
N ASP A 118 3.95 -5.56 -1.66
CA ASP A 118 3.81 -4.71 -2.83
C ASP A 118 3.80 -3.23 -2.41
N THR A 119 3.10 -2.89 -1.32
CA THR A 119 3.11 -1.54 -0.72
C THR A 119 4.52 -1.13 -0.28
N ILE A 120 5.24 -2.01 0.43
CA ILE A 120 6.63 -1.75 0.85
C ILE A 120 7.52 -1.44 -0.35
N LEU A 121 7.44 -2.24 -1.42
CA LEU A 121 8.25 -2.05 -2.62
C LEU A 121 7.91 -0.70 -3.28
N PHE A 122 6.63 -0.39 -3.41
CA PHE A 122 6.17 0.88 -3.95
C PHE A 122 6.66 2.08 -3.13
N PHE A 123 6.56 2.02 -1.80
CA PHE A 123 7.03 3.10 -0.93
C PHE A 123 8.55 3.26 -0.94
N MET A 124 9.31 2.18 -1.12
CA MET A 124 10.75 2.26 -1.30
C MET A 124 11.13 3.08 -2.55
N GLU A 125 10.42 2.89 -3.67
CA GLU A 125 10.60 3.72 -4.87
C GLU A 125 10.16 5.16 -4.64
N MET A 126 8.95 5.35 -4.09
CA MET A 126 8.40 6.67 -3.77
C MET A 126 9.36 7.49 -2.90
N ARG A 127 10.01 6.87 -1.91
CA ARG A 127 10.97 7.54 -1.03
C ARG A 127 12.11 8.19 -1.81
N GLU A 128 12.56 7.60 -2.91
CA GLU A 128 13.64 8.18 -3.73
C GLU A 128 13.16 9.30 -4.65
N LEU A 129 11.85 9.39 -4.89
CA LEU A 129 11.22 10.35 -5.80
C LEU A 129 10.70 11.61 -5.10
N VAL A 130 10.44 11.54 -3.79
CA VAL A 130 10.04 12.70 -2.99
C VAL A 130 11.24 13.55 -2.56
N PRO A 131 11.04 14.84 -2.26
CA PRO A 131 12.09 15.71 -1.73
C PRO A 131 12.74 15.15 -0.46
N GLU A 132 14.02 15.45 -0.26
CA GLU A 132 14.81 14.96 0.89
C GLU A 132 14.16 15.30 2.24
N SER A 133 13.52 16.47 2.36
CA SER A 133 12.81 16.89 3.58
C SER A 133 11.62 16.01 3.94
N GLU A 134 11.09 15.27 2.97
CA GLU A 134 9.89 14.46 3.10
C GLU A 134 10.17 12.96 3.20
N LYS A 135 11.38 12.50 2.81
CA LYS A 135 11.76 11.09 2.83
C LYS A 135 11.52 10.40 4.17
N ARG A 136 11.69 11.12 5.28
CA ARG A 136 11.45 10.57 6.62
C ARG A 136 10.02 10.06 6.81
N PHE A 137 9.02 10.74 6.24
CA PHE A 137 7.62 10.36 6.42
C PHE A 137 7.30 9.09 5.64
N VAL A 138 7.83 8.98 4.42
CA VAL A 138 7.71 7.75 3.63
C VAL A 138 8.46 6.60 4.31
N GLN A 139 9.64 6.89 4.89
CA GLN A 139 10.42 5.91 5.64
C GLN A 139 9.68 5.37 6.88
N GLU A 140 8.99 6.22 7.62
CA GLU A 140 8.18 5.83 8.77
C GLU A 140 7.07 4.85 8.34
N CYS A 141 6.32 5.15 7.27
CA CYS A 141 5.32 4.22 6.72
C CYS A 141 5.94 2.88 6.30
N ILE A 142 7.10 2.87 5.63
CA ILE A 142 7.80 1.62 5.24
C ILE A 142 8.10 0.73 6.46
N GLU A 143 8.51 1.30 7.59
CA GLU A 143 8.77 0.51 8.79
C GLU A 143 7.49 -0.01 9.44
N GLU A 144 6.39 0.75 9.38
CA GLU A 144 5.07 0.31 9.85
C GLU A 144 4.54 -0.86 9.01
N GLU A 145 4.63 -0.83 7.67
CA GLU A 145 4.22 -1.97 6.83
C GLU A 145 5.06 -3.22 7.07
N ARG A 146 6.35 -3.05 7.38
CA ARG A 146 7.20 -4.18 7.79
C ARG A 146 6.71 -4.79 9.09
N ASP A 147 6.19 -3.99 10.01
CA ASP A 147 5.55 -4.48 11.24
C ASP A 147 4.21 -5.15 10.95
N HIS A 148 3.39 -4.61 10.05
CA HIS A 148 2.15 -5.25 9.59
C HIS A 148 2.41 -6.64 9.03
N LEU A 149 3.40 -6.78 8.14
CA LEU A 149 3.82 -8.07 7.59
C LEU A 149 4.23 -9.09 8.67
N ARG A 150 4.91 -8.63 9.74
CA ARG A 150 5.29 -9.49 10.87
C ARG A 150 4.07 -9.94 11.68
N LYS A 151 3.12 -9.03 11.93
CA LYS A 151 1.87 -9.32 12.65
C LYS A 151 1.02 -10.34 11.88
N LEU A 152 0.83 -10.12 10.57
CA LEU A 152 0.12 -11.05 9.68
C LEU A 152 0.75 -12.44 9.68
N ARG A 153 2.09 -12.52 9.56
CA ARG A 153 2.80 -13.80 9.60
C ARG A 153 2.64 -14.50 10.96
N THR A 154 2.62 -13.74 12.05
CA THR A 154 2.43 -14.28 13.40
C THR A 154 1.02 -14.85 13.54
N MET A 155 -0.01 -14.11 13.12
CA MET A 155 -1.39 -14.57 13.12
C MET A 155 -1.58 -15.84 12.29
N LEU A 156 -0.96 -15.89 11.10
CA LEU A 156 -1.05 -17.06 10.23
C LEU A 156 -0.46 -18.33 10.87
N LYS A 157 0.57 -18.18 11.71
CA LYS A 157 1.16 -19.31 12.44
C LYS A 157 0.32 -19.78 13.62
N SER A 158 -0.59 -18.95 14.12
CA SER A 158 -1.48 -19.26 15.25
C SER A 158 -2.86 -19.73 14.84
N LEU A 159 -3.18 -19.73 13.53
CA LEU A 159 -4.35 -20.42 12.98
C LEU A 159 -4.18 -21.94 13.08
#